data_AF-A0A2U8E321-F1
#
_entry.id   AF-A0A2U8E321-F1
#
_cell.length_a   1.000
_cell.length_b   1.000
_cell.length_c   1.000
_cell.angle_alpha   90.00
_cell.angle_beta   90.00
_cell.angle_gamma   90.00
#
_symmetry.space_group_name_H-M   'P 1'
#
loop_
_entity.id
_entity.type
_entity.pdbx_description
1 polymer ?
#
loop_
_entity_poly.entity_id
_entity_poly.type
_entity_poly.pdbx_seq_one_letter_code
_entity_poly.pdbx_strand_id
1 'polypeptide(L)'
;MKPNEISRRKFLTQSAVSMLGCSIVVTAPQTLCAATLAAASASGGAPAPTPASGGKSSKLPPLVKGSTHASYKALAGEPLMRQLELKCDVLVAGGGLSGIATALAAARRGKKVILVQDRSRLGGNSSSEIKMHPLGVDPRKTGWREGGIIEELKLENACKNPGLSWEIWDFILYDKVVSETNIQLLLDTSVYRVETKGKKITHAWTRSDTTLNACRIEAALFVDATGDCRLGREAGAPVFSGRETKETFGESLSGYDPRARARAPRS
;
A
#
# COMPACT_ATOMS: atom_id res chain seq x y z
N MET A 1 8.18 24.69 -42.09
CA MET A 1 9.12 23.98 -41.17
C MET A 1 8.34 22.85 -40.51
N LYS A 2 8.84 21.62 -40.66
CA LYS A 2 8.17 20.37 -40.24
C LYS A 2 8.29 20.18 -38.72
N PRO A 3 7.29 19.56 -38.05
CA PRO A 3 7.36 19.20 -36.63
C PRO A 3 8.35 18.06 -36.38
N ASN A 4 9.09 18.15 -35.27
CA ASN A 4 10.09 17.19 -34.81
C ASN A 4 9.50 15.77 -34.65
N GLU A 5 9.99 14.86 -35.49
CA GLU A 5 9.72 13.43 -35.44
C GLU A 5 10.63 12.76 -34.39
N ILE A 6 10.05 12.17 -33.35
CA ILE A 6 10.80 11.34 -32.39
C ILE A 6 10.96 9.94 -33.01
N SER A 7 12.21 9.58 -33.35
CA SER A 7 12.55 8.30 -34.00
C SER A 7 12.37 7.08 -33.08
N ARG A 8 11.76 6.03 -33.64
CA ARG A 8 11.47 4.71 -33.02
C ARG A 8 12.67 4.03 -32.36
N ARG A 9 13.91 4.39 -32.70
CA ARG A 9 15.12 3.79 -32.11
C ARG A 9 15.44 4.27 -30.68
N LYS A 10 14.93 5.43 -30.24
CA LYS A 10 15.09 5.89 -28.84
C LYS A 10 14.06 5.32 -27.87
N PHE A 11 12.96 4.76 -28.37
CA PHE A 11 11.92 4.15 -27.53
C PHE A 11 12.29 2.74 -27.07
N LEU A 12 12.98 1.97 -27.93
CA LEU A 12 13.33 0.57 -27.66
C LEU A 12 14.49 0.38 -26.66
N THR A 13 15.20 1.45 -26.30
CA THR A 13 16.24 1.39 -25.25
C THR A 13 15.69 1.59 -23.84
N GLN A 14 14.43 2.03 -23.71
CA GLN A 14 13.76 2.13 -22.41
C GLN A 14 13.02 0.84 -22.00
N SER A 15 13.07 -0.20 -22.86
CA SER A 15 12.42 -1.51 -22.68
C SER A 15 13.28 -2.58 -21.98
N ALA A 16 14.28 -2.22 -21.18
CA ALA A 16 15.18 -3.22 -20.56
C ALA A 16 14.98 -3.47 -19.05
N VAL A 17 14.04 -2.81 -18.36
CA VAL A 17 13.86 -3.02 -16.90
C VAL A 17 12.39 -3.24 -16.55
N SER A 18 11.92 -4.48 -16.76
CA SER A 18 10.75 -5.06 -16.08
C SER A 18 10.59 -6.53 -16.51
N MET A 19 11.57 -7.38 -16.16
CA MET A 19 11.32 -8.83 -16.15
C MET A 19 10.86 -9.22 -14.74
N LEU A 20 9.64 -9.76 -14.67
CA LEU A 20 9.02 -10.48 -13.55
C LEU A 20 8.63 -9.63 -12.32
N GLY A 21 7.42 -9.06 -12.37
CA GLY A 21 6.75 -8.49 -11.20
C GLY A 21 5.72 -7.46 -11.60
N CYS A 22 4.50 -7.88 -11.92
CA CYS A 22 3.43 -6.95 -12.26
C CYS A 22 3.14 -6.03 -11.08
N SER A 23 3.47 -4.75 -11.24
CA SER A 23 2.91 -3.62 -10.50
C SER A 23 2.56 -2.59 -11.56
N ILE A 24 1.27 -2.39 -11.83
CA ILE A 24 0.84 -1.38 -12.79
C ILE A 24 1.01 0.00 -12.13
N VAL A 25 1.97 0.77 -12.62
CA VAL A 25 2.19 2.15 -12.18
C VAL A 25 1.60 3.08 -13.23
N VAL A 26 0.49 3.72 -12.90
CA VAL A 26 -0.14 4.71 -13.78
C VAL A 26 0.48 6.09 -13.49
N THR A 27 1.33 6.58 -14.40
CA THR A 27 1.88 7.95 -14.32
C THR A 27 1.27 8.81 -15.42
N ALA A 28 0.71 9.98 -15.06
CA ALA A 28 0.22 10.97 -16.01
C ALA A 28 1.13 12.22 -15.99
N PRO A 29 1.53 12.75 -17.16
CA PRO A 29 2.46 13.87 -17.23
C PRO A 29 1.82 15.16 -16.73
N GLN A 30 2.58 15.93 -15.94
CA GLN A 30 2.22 17.25 -15.47
C GLN A 30 2.64 18.31 -16.49
N THR A 31 1.68 19.08 -16.99
CA THR A 31 1.95 20.44 -17.45
C THR A 31 1.20 21.43 -16.56
N LEU A 32 2.00 22.25 -15.88
CA LEU A 32 1.74 23.61 -15.42
C LEU A 32 0.61 23.83 -14.39
N CYS A 33 1.01 24.11 -13.14
CA CYS A 33 0.63 25.36 -12.48
C CYS A 33 1.63 25.71 -11.36
N ALA A 34 2.14 26.93 -11.39
CA ALA A 34 3.05 27.53 -10.43
C ALA A 34 2.28 28.43 -9.44
N ALA A 35 2.97 28.80 -8.34
CA ALA A 35 2.61 29.78 -7.31
C ALA A 35 1.53 29.29 -6.31
N THR A 36 1.63 29.45 -4.99
CA THR A 36 2.32 30.50 -4.20
C THR A 36 2.40 30.08 -2.71
N LEU A 37 3.36 30.70 -1.99
CA LEU A 37 3.40 30.97 -0.52
C LEU A 37 3.79 29.79 0.41
N ALA A 38 4.99 29.68 1.00
CA ALA A 38 5.84 30.62 1.75
C ALA A 38 5.18 31.18 3.03
N ALA A 39 5.54 30.60 4.20
CA ALA A 39 6.05 31.33 5.38
C ALA A 39 6.26 30.38 6.57
N ALA A 40 7.46 30.43 7.13
CA ALA A 40 7.91 29.76 8.35
C ALA A 40 7.81 30.70 9.56
N SER A 41 7.80 30.12 10.77
CA SER A 41 8.48 30.59 12.01
C SER A 41 7.79 29.97 13.26
N ALA A 42 8.37 29.91 14.45
CA ALA A 42 9.64 29.43 15.02
C ALA A 42 9.55 29.72 16.54
N SER A 43 10.34 28.98 17.36
CA SER A 43 10.68 29.20 18.79
C SER A 43 9.61 28.87 19.85
N GLY A 44 9.89 28.30 21.03
CA GLY A 44 11.12 27.85 21.72
C GLY A 44 10.93 27.97 23.26
N GLY A 45 11.46 27.02 24.06
CA GLY A 45 11.74 27.22 25.50
C GLY A 45 11.27 26.14 26.51
N ALA A 46 12.20 25.58 27.28
CA ALA A 46 12.02 24.76 28.51
C ALA A 46 12.72 25.49 29.69
N PRO A 47 12.46 25.22 31.00
CA PRO A 47 13.03 24.04 31.71
C PRO A 47 12.22 23.48 32.95
N ALA A 48 12.76 22.43 33.60
CA ALA A 48 12.21 21.57 34.71
C ALA A 48 12.66 22.02 36.15
N PRO A 49 12.59 21.27 37.31
CA PRO A 49 11.97 19.96 37.69
C PRO A 49 11.28 19.82 39.13
N THR A 50 10.54 18.70 39.36
CA THR A 50 10.11 17.87 40.57
C THR A 50 9.76 18.42 41.98
N PRO A 51 8.82 17.80 42.78
CA PRO A 51 9.02 16.48 43.44
C PRO A 51 7.78 15.54 43.51
N ALA A 52 8.01 14.31 44.01
CA ALA A 52 7.16 13.11 43.93
C ALA A 52 6.09 12.98 45.04
N SER A 53 4.96 12.32 44.72
CA SER A 53 4.21 11.48 45.69
C SER A 53 3.05 10.68 45.04
N GLY A 54 2.92 9.42 45.44
CA GLY A 54 1.61 8.77 45.65
C GLY A 54 0.95 8.12 44.43
N GLY A 55 1.03 6.79 44.35
CA GLY A 55 0.47 6.00 43.25
C GLY A 55 -1.06 6.05 43.10
N LYS A 56 -1.49 6.02 41.83
CA LYS A 56 -2.68 5.35 41.31
C LYS A 56 -2.32 4.85 39.91
N SER A 57 -2.70 3.61 39.59
CA SER A 57 -2.46 2.95 38.30
C SER A 57 -2.68 3.91 37.14
N SER A 58 -1.60 4.27 36.45
CA SER A 58 -1.66 5.18 35.31
C SER A 58 -2.28 4.43 34.14
N LYS A 59 -3.44 4.90 33.68
CA LYS A 59 -4.01 4.53 32.38
C LYS A 59 -2.89 4.48 31.35
N LEU A 60 -2.74 3.33 30.68
CA LEU A 60 -1.87 3.19 29.52
C LEU A 60 -2.14 4.37 28.56
N PRO A 61 -1.11 5.12 28.14
CA PRO A 61 -1.32 6.22 27.23
C PRO A 61 -1.92 5.68 25.92
N PRO A 62 -2.89 6.37 25.31
CA PRO A 62 -3.41 5.97 24.02
C PRO A 62 -2.25 5.88 23.02
N LEU A 63 -2.23 4.81 22.23
CA LEU A 63 -1.20 4.50 21.22
C LEU A 63 -1.13 5.53 20.07
N VAL A 64 -1.78 6.69 20.21
CA VAL A 64 -1.71 7.82 19.30
C VAL A 64 -1.46 9.09 20.13
N LYS A 65 -0.19 9.45 20.31
CA LYS A 65 0.17 10.79 20.79
C LYS A 65 -0.26 11.80 19.70
N GLY A 66 -1.44 12.42 19.87
CA GLY A 66 -1.86 13.57 19.06
C GLY A 66 -3.30 13.62 18.54
N SER A 67 -4.21 12.72 18.91
CA SER A 67 -5.61 12.80 18.46
C SER A 67 -6.48 13.57 19.46
N THR A 68 -6.28 14.88 19.55
CA THR A 68 -7.32 15.81 20.02
C THR A 68 -8.43 15.81 18.96
N HIS A 69 -9.59 15.22 19.27
CA HIS A 69 -10.85 15.24 18.52
C HIS A 69 -10.75 15.83 17.09
N ALA A 70 -10.22 15.06 16.14
CA ALA A 70 -10.42 15.37 14.73
C ALA A 70 -11.94 15.35 14.49
N SER A 71 -12.51 16.47 14.06
CA SER A 71 -13.93 16.59 13.73
C SER A 71 -14.26 15.57 12.65
N TYR A 72 -14.97 14.50 13.00
CA TYR A 72 -15.42 13.48 12.07
C TYR A 72 -16.89 13.72 11.73
N LYS A 73 -17.27 13.43 10.49
CA LYS A 73 -18.67 13.45 10.06
C LYS A 73 -19.26 12.07 10.26
N ALA A 74 -20.53 11.94 10.64
CA ALA A 74 -21.19 10.63 10.57
C ALA A 74 -21.39 10.23 9.11
N LEU A 75 -21.17 8.96 8.78
CA LEU A 75 -21.48 8.43 7.46
C LEU A 75 -23.00 8.44 7.25
N ALA A 76 -23.46 8.86 6.08
CA ALA A 76 -24.89 8.95 5.80
C ALA A 76 -25.56 7.57 5.94
N GLY A 77 -26.62 7.48 6.75
CA GLY A 77 -27.33 6.23 7.05
C GLY A 77 -26.72 5.37 8.14
N GLU A 78 -25.50 5.66 8.61
CA GLU A 78 -24.80 4.91 9.66
C GLU A 78 -24.25 5.88 10.74
N PRO A 79 -25.07 6.28 11.74
CA PRO A 79 -24.72 7.38 12.65
C PRO A 79 -23.51 7.08 13.56
N LEU A 80 -23.22 5.80 13.81
CA LEU A 80 -22.07 5.38 14.60
C LEU A 80 -20.77 5.28 13.79
N MET A 81 -20.88 5.24 12.45
CA MET A 81 -19.73 5.13 11.56
C MET A 81 -19.14 6.51 11.31
N ARG A 82 -17.86 6.68 11.64
CA ARG A 82 -17.14 7.96 11.49
C ARG A 82 -16.52 8.05 10.10
N GLN A 83 -16.93 9.05 9.33
CA GLN A 83 -16.30 9.41 8.07
C GLN A 83 -15.06 10.29 8.32
N LEU A 84 -13.91 9.81 7.87
CA LEU A 84 -12.62 10.48 7.92
C LEU A 84 -12.17 10.86 6.50
N GLU A 85 -11.65 12.07 6.34
CA GLU A 85 -11.00 12.51 5.10
C GLU A 85 -9.49 12.42 5.30
N LEU A 86 -8.83 11.57 4.52
CA LEU A 86 -7.38 11.36 4.59
C LEU A 86 -6.72 11.75 3.28
N LYS A 87 -5.46 12.17 3.34
CA LYS A 87 -4.67 12.53 2.18
C LYS A 87 -3.26 11.96 2.28
N CYS A 88 -2.81 11.34 1.20
CA CYS A 88 -1.45 10.81 1.09
C CYS A 88 -0.88 11.01 -0.32
N ASP A 89 0.41 10.71 -0.49
CA ASP A 89 1.02 10.67 -1.81
C ASP A 89 0.72 9.32 -2.49
N VAL A 90 0.82 8.23 -1.72
CA VAL A 90 0.62 6.86 -2.21
C VAL A 90 -0.36 6.14 -1.30
N LEU A 91 -1.45 5.62 -1.87
CA LEU A 91 -2.31 4.64 -1.21
C LEU A 91 -1.91 3.24 -1.69
N VAL A 92 -1.59 2.36 -0.74
CA VAL A 92 -1.33 0.94 -1.02
C VAL A 92 -2.47 0.12 -0.42
N ALA A 93 -3.25 -0.55 -1.27
CA ALA A 93 -4.32 -1.45 -0.86
C ALA A 93 -3.80 -2.89 -0.82
N GLY A 94 -3.72 -3.48 0.36
CA GLY A 94 -3.18 -4.82 0.60
C GLY A 94 -1.81 -4.78 1.29
N GLY A 95 -1.74 -5.34 2.49
CA GLY A 95 -0.57 -5.52 3.34
C GLY A 95 0.11 -6.88 3.16
N GLY A 96 0.07 -7.46 1.97
CA GLY A 96 0.93 -8.59 1.59
C GLY A 96 2.39 -8.18 1.44
N LEU A 97 3.31 -9.12 1.19
CA LEU A 97 4.73 -8.79 1.03
C LEU A 97 5.02 -7.79 -0.09
N SER A 98 4.28 -7.85 -1.20
CA SER A 98 4.38 -6.86 -2.29
C SER A 98 3.92 -5.47 -1.85
N GLY A 99 2.81 -5.39 -1.11
CA GLY A 99 2.28 -4.14 -0.58
C GLY A 99 3.17 -3.53 0.48
N ILE A 100 3.68 -4.33 1.41
CA ILE A 100 4.66 -3.92 2.43
C ILE A 100 5.93 -3.39 1.75
N ALA A 101 6.49 -4.14 0.79
CA ALA A 101 7.68 -3.71 0.07
C ALA A 101 7.44 -2.39 -0.69
N THR A 102 6.27 -2.22 -1.30
CA THR A 102 5.91 -0.98 -1.99
C THR A 102 5.77 0.19 -1.01
N ALA A 103 5.09 -0.02 0.12
CA ALA A 103 4.89 1.00 1.14
C ALA A 103 6.22 1.47 1.73
N LEU A 104 7.10 0.53 2.12
CA LEU A 104 8.45 0.82 2.62
C LEU A 104 9.29 1.55 1.58
N ALA A 105 9.28 1.09 0.33
CA ALA A 105 10.04 1.75 -0.75
C ALA A 105 9.60 3.20 -0.98
N ALA A 106 8.29 3.46 -0.99
CA ALA A 106 7.74 4.80 -1.17
C ALA A 106 8.03 5.70 0.05
N ALA A 107 7.83 5.18 1.26
CA ALA A 107 8.05 5.88 2.51
C ALA A 107 9.51 6.30 2.72
N ARG A 108 10.47 5.41 2.42
CA ARG A 108 11.91 5.70 2.47
C ARG A 108 12.36 6.73 1.45
N ARG A 109 11.57 6.95 0.40
CA ARG A 109 11.74 8.05 -0.58
C ARG A 109 11.02 9.33 -0.18
N GLY A 110 10.60 9.44 1.08
CA GLY A 110 9.97 10.63 1.65
C GLY A 110 8.50 10.84 1.25
N LYS A 111 7.82 9.81 0.72
CA LYS A 111 6.40 9.89 0.36
C LYS A 111 5.53 9.53 1.55
N LYS A 112 4.45 10.28 1.77
CA LYS A 112 3.42 9.92 2.74
C LYS A 112 2.60 8.77 2.19
N VAL A 113 2.64 7.63 2.87
CA VAL A 113 1.97 6.40 2.45
C VAL A 113 0.84 6.09 3.42
N ILE A 114 -0.33 5.75 2.89
CA ILE A 114 -1.34 5.04 3.66
C ILE A 114 -1.34 3.59 3.17
N LEU A 115 -1.05 2.66 4.08
CA LEU A 115 -1.10 1.22 3.81
C LEU A 115 -2.36 0.65 4.44
N VAL A 116 -3.21 0.06 3.62
CA VAL A 116 -4.51 -0.50 4.03
C VAL A 116 -4.43 -2.02 3.97
N GLN A 117 -4.86 -2.68 5.03
CA GLN A 117 -4.94 -4.14 5.10
C GLN A 117 -6.28 -4.55 5.69
N ASP A 118 -6.95 -5.48 5.00
CA ASP A 118 -8.30 -5.96 5.32
C ASP A 118 -8.38 -6.83 6.57
N ARG A 119 -7.24 -7.24 7.10
CA ARG A 119 -7.10 -8.11 8.29
C ARG A 119 -6.25 -7.46 9.37
N SER A 120 -6.24 -8.06 10.56
CA SER A 120 -5.48 -7.57 11.71
C SER A 120 -3.97 -7.86 11.64
N ARG A 121 -3.52 -8.49 10.55
CA ARG A 121 -2.14 -8.96 10.35
C ARG A 121 -1.60 -8.61 8.98
N LEU A 122 -0.29 -8.41 8.91
CA LEU A 122 0.46 -8.18 7.69
C LEU A 122 1.05 -9.48 7.14
N GLY A 123 1.53 -9.46 5.90
CA GLY A 123 2.19 -10.58 5.22
C GLY A 123 1.32 -11.28 4.19
N GLY A 124 0.01 -11.04 4.17
CA GLY A 124 -0.90 -11.64 3.19
C GLY A 124 -0.93 -13.16 3.32
N ASN A 125 -0.66 -13.90 2.24
CA ASN A 125 -0.51 -15.36 2.32
C ASN A 125 0.72 -15.79 3.14
N SER A 126 1.68 -14.89 3.34
CA SER A 126 2.85 -15.13 4.18
C SER A 126 2.64 -14.75 5.65
N SER A 127 1.41 -14.45 6.06
CA SER A 127 1.08 -14.23 7.47
C SER A 127 0.94 -15.55 8.23
N SER A 128 0.84 -15.48 9.56
CA SER A 128 0.52 -16.63 10.41
C SER A 128 -0.81 -17.30 10.11
N GLU A 129 -1.72 -16.66 9.36
CA GLU A 129 -3.03 -17.21 9.05
C GLU A 129 -2.95 -18.26 7.94
N ILE A 130 -2.11 -18.03 6.93
CA ILE A 130 -2.02 -18.87 5.74
C ILE A 130 -0.69 -19.64 5.69
N LYS A 131 0.37 -19.11 6.32
CA LYS A 131 1.66 -19.79 6.52
C LYS A 131 2.36 -20.21 5.22
N MET A 132 2.16 -19.44 4.15
CA MET A 132 2.90 -19.63 2.91
C MET A 132 4.26 -18.93 3.01
N HIS A 133 5.32 -19.73 2.98
CA HIS A 133 6.67 -19.21 3.04
C HIS A 133 6.96 -18.33 1.81
N PRO A 134 7.67 -17.20 1.97
CA PRO A 134 8.16 -16.41 0.85
C PRO A 134 9.36 -17.11 0.22
N LEU A 135 9.06 -18.20 -0.47
CA LEU A 135 9.98 -18.96 -1.28
C LEU A 135 10.08 -18.23 -2.62
N GLY A 136 11.09 -17.39 -2.72
CA GLY A 136 11.51 -16.81 -3.99
C GLY A 136 12.17 -17.85 -4.90
N VAL A 137 12.89 -17.35 -5.91
CA VAL A 137 13.74 -18.21 -6.75
C VAL A 137 14.79 -18.92 -5.89
N ASP A 138 15.05 -20.19 -6.22
CA ASP A 138 15.96 -21.10 -5.50
C ASP A 138 17.26 -20.37 -5.08
N PRO A 139 17.50 -20.20 -3.75
CA PRO A 139 18.66 -19.48 -3.25
C PRO A 139 20.00 -20.15 -3.60
N ARG A 140 19.98 -21.41 -4.06
CA ARG A 140 21.16 -22.14 -4.55
C ARG A 140 21.59 -21.70 -5.94
N LYS A 141 20.75 -20.98 -6.69
CA LYS A 141 21.10 -20.41 -8.00
C LYS A 141 21.65 -19.00 -7.83
N THR A 142 22.97 -18.87 -8.03
CA THR A 142 23.68 -17.59 -8.01
C THR A 142 23.10 -16.61 -9.04
N GLY A 143 22.88 -15.36 -8.62
CA GLY A 143 22.37 -14.28 -9.48
C GLY A 143 20.85 -14.12 -9.55
N TRP A 144 20.06 -15.05 -8.97
CA TRP A 144 18.58 -15.02 -9.07
C TRP A 144 17.87 -14.85 -7.73
N ARG A 145 18.61 -14.58 -6.65
CA ARG A 145 18.06 -14.37 -5.32
C ARG A 145 17.16 -13.12 -5.29
N GLU A 146 15.98 -13.24 -4.70
CA GLU A 146 15.13 -12.09 -4.39
C GLU A 146 15.87 -11.15 -3.44
N GLY A 147 16.24 -9.96 -3.93
CA GLY A 147 16.97 -8.94 -3.20
C GLY A 147 16.10 -7.81 -2.65
N GLY A 148 16.74 -6.80 -2.06
CA GLY A 148 16.09 -5.55 -1.66
C GLY A 148 15.26 -5.68 -0.38
N ILE A 149 14.06 -5.09 -0.34
CA ILE A 149 13.25 -5.05 0.89
C ILE A 149 12.82 -6.45 1.34
N ILE A 150 12.52 -7.37 0.41
CA ILE A 150 12.18 -8.76 0.78
C ILE A 150 13.36 -9.46 1.43
N GLU A 151 14.58 -9.24 0.92
CA GLU A 151 15.80 -9.77 1.50
C GLU A 151 16.06 -9.21 2.90
N GLU A 152 15.88 -7.90 3.09
CA GLU A 152 15.96 -7.24 4.39
C GLU A 152 15.02 -7.91 5.41
N LEU A 153 13.74 -8.07 5.05
CA LEU A 153 12.75 -8.71 5.93
C LEU A 153 13.13 -10.16 6.26
N LYS A 154 13.60 -10.93 5.27
CA LYS A 154 14.03 -12.32 5.46
C LYS A 154 15.27 -12.44 6.34
N LEU A 155 16.24 -11.55 6.18
CA LEU A 155 17.44 -11.49 7.02
C LEU A 155 17.08 -11.14 8.46
N GLU A 156 16.17 -10.20 8.65
CA GLU A 156 15.71 -9.84 9.99
C GLU A 156 14.93 -10.97 10.65
N ASN A 157 14.10 -11.70 9.91
CA ASN A 157 13.46 -12.92 10.39
C ASN A 157 14.49 -13.99 10.77
N ALA A 158 15.49 -14.24 9.93
CA ALA A 158 16.54 -15.21 10.25
C ALA A 158 17.32 -14.84 11.53
N CYS A 159 17.53 -13.55 11.78
CA CYS A 159 18.23 -13.05 12.96
C CYS A 159 17.36 -13.08 14.23
N LYS A 160 16.13 -12.58 14.14
CA LYS A 160 15.25 -12.37 15.31
C LYS A 160 14.29 -13.52 15.61
N ASN A 161 14.15 -14.47 14.68
CA ASN A 161 13.20 -15.59 14.79
C ASN A 161 13.89 -16.94 14.51
N PRO A 162 14.87 -17.36 15.33
CA PRO A 162 15.57 -18.63 15.14
C PRO A 162 14.64 -19.86 15.23
N GLY A 163 13.50 -19.73 15.94
CA GLY A 163 12.48 -20.76 16.05
C GLY A 163 11.49 -20.81 14.87
N LEU A 164 11.60 -19.90 13.89
CA LEU A 164 10.71 -19.82 12.72
C LEU A 164 9.22 -19.75 13.09
N SER A 165 8.88 -19.06 14.18
CA SER A 165 7.49 -18.82 14.58
C SER A 165 6.81 -17.83 13.64
N TRP A 166 5.60 -18.17 13.21
CA TRP A 166 4.83 -17.31 12.31
C TRP A 166 4.35 -16.03 12.99
N GLU A 167 4.10 -16.10 14.29
CA GLU A 167 3.65 -14.97 15.10
C GLU A 167 4.78 -13.95 15.27
N ILE A 168 6.03 -14.41 15.42
CA ILE A 168 7.20 -13.55 15.41
C ILE A 168 7.41 -12.94 14.03
N TRP A 169 7.17 -13.70 12.95
CA TRP A 169 7.25 -13.17 11.60
C TRP A 169 6.23 -12.04 11.36
N ASP A 170 4.97 -12.23 11.73
CA ASP A 170 3.94 -11.18 11.68
C ASP A 170 4.37 -9.94 12.46
N PHE A 171 4.94 -10.13 13.65
CA PHE A 171 5.43 -9.04 14.49
C PHE A 171 6.59 -8.27 13.82
N ILE A 172 7.54 -8.97 13.19
CA ILE A 172 8.65 -8.33 12.45
C ILE A 172 8.11 -7.49 11.29
N LEU A 173 7.13 -8.01 10.54
CA LEU A 173 6.49 -7.25 9.46
C LEU A 173 5.77 -6.01 9.98
N TYR A 174 5.02 -6.15 11.08
CA TYR A 174 4.33 -5.06 11.74
C TYR A 174 5.30 -4.00 12.25
N ASP A 175 6.33 -4.41 13.00
CA ASP A 175 7.38 -3.53 13.53
C ASP A 175 8.05 -2.74 12.41
N LYS A 176 8.36 -3.38 11.27
CA LYS A 176 8.98 -2.71 10.14
C LYS A 176 8.10 -1.65 9.49
N VAL A 177 6.80 -1.91 9.38
CA VAL A 177 5.86 -0.94 8.80
C VAL A 177 5.59 0.22 9.76
N VAL A 178 5.35 -0.07 11.04
CA VAL A 178 4.96 0.95 12.04
C VAL A 178 6.15 1.80 12.48
N SER A 179 7.37 1.26 12.45
CA SER A 179 8.59 2.02 12.72
C SER A 179 8.95 3.02 11.61
N GLU A 180 8.38 2.88 10.42
CA GLU A 180 8.62 3.79 9.31
C GLU A 180 7.71 5.02 9.40
N THR A 181 8.28 6.19 9.69
CA THR A 181 7.53 7.41 10.07
C THR A 181 6.60 7.95 8.99
N ASN A 182 6.87 7.61 7.73
CA ASN A 182 6.08 8.09 6.59
C ASN A 182 4.91 7.14 6.23
N ILE A 183 4.73 6.03 6.95
CA ILE A 183 3.62 5.10 6.73
C ILE A 183 2.57 5.28 7.81
N GLN A 184 1.34 5.52 7.38
CA GLN A 184 0.15 5.35 8.21
C GLN A 184 -0.49 4.00 7.88
N LEU A 185 -0.49 3.08 8.84
CA LEU A 185 -1.07 1.74 8.70
C LEU A 185 -2.53 1.73 9.16
N LEU A 186 -3.42 1.22 8.32
CA LEU A 186 -4.83 0.94 8.61
C LEU A 186 -5.07 -0.58 8.53
N LEU A 187 -5.07 -1.25 9.68
CA LEU A 187 -5.45 -2.66 9.80
C LEU A 187 -6.98 -2.81 9.89
N ASP A 188 -7.47 -4.03 9.67
CA ASP A 188 -8.91 -4.36 9.73
C ASP A 188 -9.75 -3.40 8.88
N THR A 189 -9.19 -2.97 7.76
CA THR A 189 -9.72 -1.91 6.92
C THR A 189 -9.73 -2.38 5.47
N SER A 190 -10.92 -2.46 4.88
CA SER A 190 -11.12 -2.96 3.52
C SER A 190 -11.43 -1.84 2.56
N VAL A 191 -10.79 -1.84 1.38
CA VAL A 191 -11.17 -0.97 0.26
C VAL A 191 -12.45 -1.52 -0.38
N TYR A 192 -13.49 -0.70 -0.49
CA TYR A 192 -14.79 -1.16 -0.97
C TYR A 192 -15.41 -0.31 -2.09
N ARG A 193 -14.84 0.86 -2.38
CA ARG A 193 -15.31 1.75 -3.45
C ARG A 193 -14.19 2.66 -3.91
N VAL A 194 -14.20 3.03 -5.18
CA VAL A 194 -13.27 4.00 -5.77
C VAL A 194 -14.05 5.09 -6.49
N GLU A 195 -13.59 6.33 -6.39
CA GLU A 195 -14.09 7.46 -7.16
C GLU A 195 -13.12 7.76 -8.31
N THR A 196 -13.67 7.95 -9.50
CA THR A 196 -12.90 8.25 -10.71
C THR A 196 -13.40 9.53 -11.37
N LYS A 197 -12.47 10.25 -12.00
CA LYS A 197 -12.78 11.36 -12.90
C LYS A 197 -12.21 11.01 -14.27
N GLY A 198 -13.08 10.54 -15.17
CA GLY A 198 -12.65 9.94 -16.43
C GLY A 198 -11.85 8.66 -16.19
N LYS A 199 -10.62 8.59 -16.70
CA LYS A 199 -9.71 7.44 -16.52
C LYS A 199 -8.79 7.54 -15.30
N LYS A 200 -8.94 8.57 -14.46
CA LYS A 200 -8.07 8.80 -13.30
C LYS A 200 -8.83 8.53 -11.99
N ILE A 201 -8.22 7.73 -11.12
CA ILE A 201 -8.69 7.56 -9.74
C ILE A 201 -8.42 8.85 -8.95
N THR A 202 -9.43 9.33 -8.23
CA THR A 202 -9.33 10.53 -7.38
C THR A 202 -9.34 10.18 -5.90
N HIS A 203 -10.22 9.26 -5.50
CA HIS A 203 -10.33 8.82 -4.11
C HIS A 203 -10.58 7.32 -4.03
N ALA A 204 -10.11 6.71 -2.94
CA ALA A 204 -10.53 5.37 -2.54
C ALA A 204 -11.27 5.45 -1.21
N TRP A 205 -12.32 4.65 -1.07
CA TRP A 205 -13.07 4.51 0.15
C TRP A 205 -12.70 3.22 0.85
N THR A 206 -12.43 3.34 2.14
CA THR A 206 -12.08 2.21 3.00
C THR A 206 -12.99 2.17 4.21
N ARG A 207 -13.25 0.98 4.74
CA ARG A 207 -14.15 0.76 5.87
C ARG A 207 -13.53 -0.21 6.86
N SER A 208 -13.65 0.11 8.14
CA SER A 208 -13.31 -0.75 9.26
C SER A 208 -14.49 -0.79 10.21
N ASP A 209 -15.19 -1.91 10.25
CA ASP A 209 -16.31 -2.11 11.18
C ASP A 209 -15.82 -2.27 12.61
N THR A 210 -14.63 -2.84 12.82
CA THR A 210 -13.98 -2.98 14.14
C THR A 210 -13.74 -1.62 14.79
N THR A 211 -13.30 -0.64 14.00
CA THR A 211 -12.98 0.71 14.52
C THR A 211 -14.07 1.74 14.25
N LEU A 212 -15.18 1.32 13.63
CA LEU A 212 -16.30 2.15 13.19
C LEU A 212 -15.83 3.39 12.39
N ASN A 213 -14.86 3.19 11.51
CA ASN A 213 -14.32 4.25 10.65
C ASN A 213 -14.52 3.91 9.18
N ALA A 214 -14.99 4.89 8.42
CA ALA A 214 -14.95 4.91 6.97
C ALA A 214 -14.03 6.04 6.51
N CYS A 215 -13.00 5.73 5.75
CA CYS A 215 -12.06 6.75 5.27
C CYS A 215 -12.30 7.01 3.79
N ARG A 216 -12.39 8.28 3.41
CA ARG A 216 -12.28 8.74 2.02
C ARG A 216 -10.85 9.26 1.84
N ILE A 217 -10.06 8.54 1.04
CA ILE A 217 -8.62 8.77 0.93
C ILE A 217 -8.31 9.37 -0.44
N GLU A 218 -7.82 10.61 -0.46
CA GLU A 218 -7.23 11.26 -1.63
C GLU A 218 -5.75 10.85 -1.75
N ALA A 219 -5.33 10.38 -2.93
CA ALA A 219 -3.93 10.03 -3.19
C ALA A 219 -3.48 10.46 -4.59
N ALA A 220 -2.19 10.70 -4.76
CA ALA A 220 -1.61 10.94 -6.08
C ALA A 220 -1.41 9.65 -6.87
N LEU A 221 -1.06 8.56 -6.18
CA LEU A 221 -0.88 7.22 -6.74
C LEU A 221 -1.68 6.20 -5.91
N PHE A 222 -2.30 5.25 -6.62
CA PHE A 222 -3.03 4.13 -6.06
C PHE A 222 -2.36 2.83 -6.49
N VAL A 223 -2.01 1.99 -5.52
CA VAL A 223 -1.39 0.68 -5.74
C VAL A 223 -2.36 -0.40 -5.28
N ASP A 224 -2.74 -1.27 -6.21
CA ASP A 224 -3.50 -2.47 -5.90
C ASP A 224 -2.54 -3.64 -5.63
N ALA A 225 -2.48 -4.05 -4.38
CA ALA A 225 -1.74 -5.20 -3.88
C ALA A 225 -2.66 -6.14 -3.07
N THR A 226 -3.98 -6.13 -3.32
CA THR A 226 -4.95 -6.94 -2.56
C THR A 226 -4.91 -8.43 -2.94
N GLY A 227 -4.30 -8.75 -4.09
CA GLY A 227 -4.18 -10.11 -4.62
C GLY A 227 -5.39 -10.59 -5.42
N ASP A 228 -6.58 -10.01 -5.18
CA ASP A 228 -7.83 -10.26 -5.92
C ASP A 228 -8.24 -9.08 -6.83
N CYS A 229 -7.36 -8.08 -6.96
CA CYS A 229 -7.56 -6.87 -7.76
C CYS A 229 -8.78 -6.03 -7.31
N ARG A 230 -9.04 -5.95 -6.00
CA ARG A 230 -10.23 -5.27 -5.48
C ARG A 230 -10.24 -3.80 -5.87
N LEU A 231 -9.14 -3.09 -5.68
CA LEU A 231 -9.05 -1.66 -5.98
C LEU A 231 -9.17 -1.40 -7.49
N GLY A 232 -8.52 -2.22 -8.32
CA GLY A 232 -8.62 -2.16 -9.77
C GLY A 232 -10.04 -2.41 -10.26
N ARG A 233 -10.74 -3.40 -9.70
CA ARG A 233 -12.13 -3.70 -10.03
C ARG A 233 -13.08 -2.56 -9.69
N GLU A 234 -12.94 -1.97 -8.50
CA GLU A 234 -13.75 -0.82 -8.08
C GLU A 234 -13.45 0.43 -8.93
N ALA A 235 -12.23 0.56 -9.46
CA ALA A 235 -11.86 1.63 -10.38
C ALA A 235 -12.40 1.44 -11.81
N GLY A 236 -13.05 0.30 -12.09
CA GLY A 236 -13.54 -0.06 -13.42
C GLY A 236 -12.44 -0.56 -14.38
N ALA A 237 -11.28 -0.96 -13.86
CA ALA A 237 -10.24 -1.56 -14.68
C ALA A 237 -10.66 -2.97 -15.16
N PRO A 238 -10.22 -3.40 -16.35
CA PRO A 238 -10.42 -4.78 -16.78
C PRO A 238 -9.64 -5.72 -15.85
N VAL A 239 -10.35 -6.68 -15.26
CA VAL A 239 -9.76 -7.70 -14.39
C VAL A 239 -9.92 -9.07 -15.04
N PHE A 240 -8.81 -9.79 -15.15
CA PHE A 240 -8.77 -11.15 -15.64
C PHE A 240 -8.68 -12.12 -14.46
N SER A 241 -9.40 -13.23 -14.57
CA SER A 241 -9.36 -14.32 -13.60
C SER A 241 -8.99 -15.60 -14.33
N GLY A 242 -7.95 -16.28 -13.88
CA GLY A 242 -7.39 -17.47 -14.53
C GLY A 242 -6.14 -17.17 -15.36
N ARG A 243 -5.68 -18.16 -16.12
CA ARG A 243 -4.62 -17.97 -17.12
C ARG A 243 -5.23 -17.45 -18.41
N GLU A 244 -4.63 -16.40 -18.97
CA GLU A 244 -5.02 -15.85 -20.26
C GLU A 244 -4.65 -16.82 -21.40
N THR A 245 -5.44 -16.80 -22.47
CA THR A 245 -5.16 -17.60 -23.66
C THR A 245 -4.13 -16.92 -24.56
N LYS A 246 -3.45 -17.69 -25.41
CA LYS A 246 -2.50 -17.13 -26.40
C LYS A 246 -3.16 -16.10 -27.30
N GLU A 247 -4.44 -16.28 -27.65
CA GLU A 247 -5.10 -15.44 -28.65
C GLU A 247 -5.40 -14.03 -28.14
N THR A 248 -5.48 -13.82 -26.82
CA THR A 248 -5.94 -12.53 -26.25
C THR A 248 -4.88 -11.43 -26.44
N PHE A 249 -3.59 -11.75 -26.34
CA PHE A 249 -2.49 -10.78 -26.43
C PHE A 249 -1.35 -11.19 -27.39
N GLY A 250 -1.46 -12.34 -28.07
CA GLY A 250 -0.48 -12.78 -29.07
C GLY A 250 0.85 -13.27 -28.50
N GLU A 251 0.89 -13.67 -27.23
CA GLU A 251 2.12 -14.13 -26.58
C GLU A 251 2.40 -15.62 -26.86
N SER A 252 3.66 -15.93 -27.17
CA SER A 252 4.06 -17.28 -27.62
C SER A 252 4.09 -18.34 -26.52
N LEU A 253 4.19 -17.95 -25.25
CA LEU A 253 4.38 -18.82 -24.08
C LEU A 253 3.15 -18.97 -23.17
N SER A 254 2.02 -18.32 -23.46
CA SER A 254 0.80 -18.44 -22.64
C SER A 254 -0.01 -19.71 -22.97
N GLY A 255 -0.81 -20.24 -22.03
CA GLY A 255 -1.79 -21.32 -22.32
C GLY A 255 -2.03 -22.37 -21.22
N TYR A 256 -3.25 -22.40 -20.66
CA TYR A 256 -4.27 -23.48 -20.80
C TYR A 256 -5.61 -23.11 -20.08
N ASP A 257 -6.76 -23.53 -20.65
CA ASP A 257 -8.16 -23.06 -20.48
C ASP A 257 -9.12 -24.12 -19.85
N PRO A 258 -10.26 -23.78 -19.18
CA PRO A 258 -11.58 -23.74 -19.87
C PRO A 258 -12.58 -22.64 -19.37
N ARG A 259 -12.20 -21.69 -18.52
CA ARG A 259 -13.15 -20.74 -17.86
C ARG A 259 -12.64 -19.31 -17.64
N ALA A 260 -11.68 -18.81 -18.41
CA ALA A 260 -11.23 -17.42 -18.28
C ALA A 260 -12.32 -16.45 -18.79
N ARG A 261 -13.26 -16.05 -17.92
CA ARG A 261 -14.20 -14.97 -18.21
C ARG A 261 -13.63 -13.66 -17.71
N ALA A 262 -13.34 -12.73 -18.62
CA ALA A 262 -13.29 -11.31 -18.27
C ALA A 262 -14.65 -10.94 -17.65
N ARG A 263 -14.67 -10.60 -16.36
CA ARG A 263 -15.87 -10.03 -15.73
C ARG A 263 -15.79 -8.54 -15.91
N ALA A 264 -16.66 -7.99 -16.75
CA ALA A 264 -16.96 -6.57 -16.69
C ALA A 264 -17.47 -6.25 -15.26
N PRO A 265 -17.07 -5.11 -14.66
CA PRO A 265 -17.67 -4.65 -13.42
C PRO A 265 -19.19 -4.54 -13.66
N ARG A 266 -19.99 -5.23 -12.84
CA ARG A 266 -21.45 -5.14 -12.95
C ARG A 266 -21.83 -3.70 -12.55
N SER A 267 -22.54 -3.03 -13.45
CA SER A 267 -23.14 -1.71 -13.29
C SER A 267 -24.09 -1.65 -12.11
#